data_AF-A0A3B9UUV3-F1
#
_entry.id   AF-A0A3B9UUV3-F1
#
_cell.length_a   1.000
_cell.length_b   1.000
_cell.length_c   1.000
_cell.angle_alpha   90.00
_cell.angle_beta   90.00
_cell.angle_gamma   90.00
#
_symmetry.space_group_name_H-M   'P 1'
#
loop_
_entity.id
_entity.type
_entity.pdbx_description
1 polymer ?
#
loop_
_entity_poly.entity_id
_entity_poly.type
_entity_poly.pdbx_seq_one_letter_code
_entity_poly.pdbx_strand_id
1 'polypeptide(L)' 'MKRSKKICLVTHCILNGNAKVEGLCSYKGAVKEVVELLINKDFGIIQLPCPEINLYGIKRWGHVKEQFDTPYF' A
#
# COMPACT_ATOMS: atom_id res chain seq x y z
N MET A 1 20.76 -7.40 -22.26
CA MET A 1 19.55 -6.82 -21.64
C MET A 1 19.84 -6.52 -20.17
N LYS A 2 19.73 -5.26 -19.71
CA LYS A 2 20.02 -4.88 -18.31
C LYS A 2 18.74 -5.06 -17.45
N ARG A 3 18.69 -6.08 -16.58
CA ARG A 3 17.59 -6.33 -15.63
C ARG A 3 18.16 -6.73 -14.28
N SER A 4 17.74 -6.06 -13.20
CA SER A 4 18.16 -6.40 -11.82
C SER A 4 17.56 -7.71 -11.30
N LYS A 5 16.41 -8.13 -11.87
CA LYS A 5 15.59 -9.28 -11.44
C LYS A 5 15.09 -9.19 -9.98
N LYS A 6 15.17 -8.01 -9.36
CA LYS A 6 14.64 -7.74 -8.02
C LYS A 6 13.20 -7.27 -8.14
N ILE A 7 12.31 -7.85 -7.33
CA ILE A 7 10.88 -7.49 -7.30
C ILE A 7 10.49 -7.31 -5.83
N CYS A 8 9.69 -6.28 -5.55
CA CYS A 8 9.05 -6.10 -4.26
C CYS A 8 7.54 -5.94 -4.43
N LEU A 9 6.80 -6.52 -3.49
CA LEU A 9 5.37 -6.27 -3.33
C LEU A 9 5.20 -5.11 -2.36
N VAL A 10 4.38 -4.13 -2.70
CA VAL A 10 4.04 -3.01 -1.83
C VAL A 10 2.53 -2.90 -1.67
N THR A 11 2.07 -2.45 -0.51
CA THR A 11 0.64 -2.16 -0.31
C THR A 11 0.23 -0.94 -1.13
N HIS A 12 -1.05 -0.87 -1.51
CA HIS A 12 -1.60 0.24 -2.31
C HIS A 12 -1.25 1.62 -1.74
N CYS A 13 -1.35 1.80 -0.42
CA CYS A 13 -1.11 3.08 0.25
C CYS A 13 0.33 3.58 0.17
N ILE A 14 1.32 2.72 -0.13
CA ILE A 14 2.71 3.15 -0.39
C ILE A 14 2.83 3.94 -1.69
N LEU A 15 2.10 3.53 -2.74
CA LEU A 15 2.14 4.20 -4.04
C LEU A 15 1.05 5.26 -4.19
N ASN A 16 -0.04 5.13 -3.44
CA ASN A 16 -1.17 6.04 -3.48
C ASN A 16 -1.71 6.27 -2.06
N GLY A 17 -1.17 7.25 -1.35
CA GLY A 17 -1.62 7.63 -0.01
C GLY A 17 -3.10 8.01 0.06
N ASN A 18 -3.71 8.40 -1.07
CA ASN A 18 -5.16 8.65 -1.16
C ASN A 18 -6.01 7.37 -1.02
N ALA A 19 -5.38 6.19 -1.07
CA ALA A 19 -6.00 4.91 -0.79
C ALA A 19 -6.10 4.62 0.73
N LYS A 20 -5.65 5.54 1.60
CA LYS A 20 -5.84 5.43 3.04
C LYS A 20 -7.18 6.05 3.45
N VAL A 21 -7.64 5.70 4.65
CA VAL A 21 -8.79 6.35 5.29
C VAL A 21 -8.62 7.87 5.26
N GLU A 22 -9.67 8.58 4.88
CA GLU A 22 -9.70 10.04 4.83
C GLU A 22 -9.21 10.66 6.15
N GLY A 23 -8.28 11.61 6.06
CA GLY A 23 -7.69 12.28 7.22
C GLY A 23 -6.57 11.52 7.95
N LEU A 24 -6.30 10.25 7.62
CA LEU A 24 -5.26 9.44 8.29
C LEU A 24 -3.95 9.32 7.49
N CYS A 25 -3.85 9.93 6.31
CA CYS A 25 -2.63 9.92 5.51
C CYS A 25 -1.78 11.15 5.76
N SER A 26 -0.50 10.93 6.10
CA SER A 26 0.50 12.00 6.25
C SER A 26 1.16 12.39 4.93
N TYR A 27 0.85 11.67 3.84
CA TYR A 27 1.46 11.85 2.52
C TYR A 27 0.44 12.36 1.51
N LYS A 28 0.83 13.35 0.69
CA LYS A 28 -0.02 13.90 -0.39
C LYS A 28 -0.23 12.93 -1.56
N GLY A 29 0.59 11.87 -1.65
CA GLY A 29 0.62 10.92 -2.76
C GLY A 29 1.32 9.65 -2.31
N ALA A 30 2.33 9.19 -3.06
CA ALA A 30 3.16 8.08 -2.63
C ALA A 30 3.97 8.41 -1.36
N VAL A 31 4.33 7.37 -0.61
CA VAL A 31 5.35 7.43 0.45
C VAL A 31 6.72 7.54 -0.23
N LYS A 32 7.13 8.78 -0.48
CA LYS A 32 8.26 9.13 -1.35
C LYS A 32 9.54 8.42 -0.94
N GLU A 33 9.85 8.40 0.34
CA GLU A 33 11.07 7.84 0.92
C GLU A 33 11.19 6.34 0.63
N VAL A 34 10.07 5.61 0.69
CA VAL A 34 10.02 4.18 0.38
C VAL A 34 10.18 3.95 -1.11
N VAL A 35 9.47 4.72 -1.94
CA VAL A 35 9.52 4.57 -3.41
C VAL A 35 10.92 4.90 -3.95
N GLU A 36 11.53 5.99 -3.51
CA GLU A 36 12.89 6.37 -3.89
C GLU A 36 13.92 5.32 -3.46
N LEU A 37 13.79 4.78 -2.25
CA LEU A 37 14.66 3.70 -1.78
C LEU A 37 14.59 2.46 -2.67
N LEU A 38 13.39 2.06 -3.10
CA LEU A 38 13.19 0.90 -3.97
C LEU A 38 13.76 1.14 -5.37
N ILE A 39 13.52 2.32 -5.94
CA ILE A 39 14.07 2.72 -7.25
C ILE A 39 15.60 2.74 -7.21
N ASN A 40 16.19 3.39 -6.19
CA ASN A 40 17.66 3.49 -6.04
C ASN A 40 18.35 2.13 -5.85
N LYS A 41 17.61 1.09 -5.46
CA LYS A 41 18.12 -0.28 -5.31
C LYS A 41 17.78 -1.20 -6.50
N ASP A 42 17.25 -0.62 -7.58
CA ASP A 42 16.81 -1.28 -8.80
C ASP A 42 15.70 -2.32 -8.59
N PHE A 43 14.74 -2.08 -7.69
CA PHE A 43 13.57 -2.96 -7.54
C PHE A 43 12.50 -2.66 -8.60
N GLY A 44 11.95 -3.70 -9.22
CA GLY A 44 10.64 -3.64 -9.85
C GLY A 44 9.55 -3.67 -8.78
N ILE A 45 8.60 -2.75 -8.86
CA ILE A 45 7.55 -2.59 -7.83
C ILE A 45 6.24 -3.14 -8.36
N ILE A 46 5.63 -4.06 -7.61
CA ILE A 46 4.28 -4.57 -7.87
C ILE A 46 3.37 -4.09 -6.73
N GLN A 47 2.27 -3.44 -7.10
CA GLN A 47 1.26 -3.00 -6.15
C GLN A 47 0.31 -4.16 -5.81
N LEU A 48 0.07 -4.38 -4.52
CA LEU A 48 -1.02 -5.22 -4.05
C LEU A 48 -2.32 -4.42 -3.98
N PRO A 49 -3.45 -4.96 -4.48
CA PRO A 49 -4.75 -4.31 -4.34
C PRO A 49 -5.11 -4.19 -2.86
N CYS A 50 -5.77 -3.09 -2.48
CA CYS A 50 -6.22 -2.88 -1.12
C CYS A 50 -7.66 -3.39 -0.96
N PRO A 51 -7.89 -4.47 -0.19
CA PRO A 51 -9.24 -4.99 0.01
C PRO A 51 -10.15 -3.97 0.70
N GLU A 52 -9.61 -3.20 1.64
CA GLU A 52 -10.39 -2.20 2.38
C GLU A 52 -10.92 -1.07 1.48
N ILE A 53 -10.12 -0.63 0.50
CA ILE A 53 -10.54 0.34 -0.52
C ILE A 53 -11.60 -0.27 -1.44
N ASN A 54 -11.37 -1.50 -1.90
CA ASN A 54 -12.28 -2.15 -2.84
C ASN A 54 -13.65 -2.42 -2.22
N LEU A 55 -13.70 -2.71 -0.92
CA LEU A 55 -14.94 -3.06 -0.21
C LEU A 55 -15.63 -1.84 0.43
N TYR A 56 -14.88 -0.96 1.08
CA TYR A 56 -15.45 0.11 1.91
C TYR A 56 -15.18 1.52 1.38
N GLY A 57 -14.26 1.69 0.43
CA GLY A 57 -13.85 2.98 -0.10
C GLY A 57 -13.07 3.86 0.89
N ILE A 58 -12.84 5.12 0.51
CA ILE A 58 -11.97 6.05 1.25
C ILE A 58 -12.63 6.65 2.50
N LYS A 59 -13.97 6.76 2.52
CA LYS A 59 -14.76 7.37 3.60
C LYS A 59 -15.09 6.38 4.73
N ARG A 60 -14.45 5.21 4.72
CA ARG A 60 -14.61 4.20 5.77
C ARG A 60 -14.04 4.69 7.10
N TRP A 61 -14.43 4.03 8.18
CA TRP A 61 -13.78 4.19 9.48
C TRP A 61 -12.52 3.32 9.58
N GLY A 62 -11.63 3.67 10.52
CA GLY A 62 -10.45 2.85 10.83
C GLY A 62 -10.88 1.52 11.43
N HIS A 63 -10.46 0.42 10.81
CA HIS A 63 -10.73 -0.93 11.31
C HIS A 63 -9.51 -1.44 12.09
N VAL A 64 -9.76 -2.15 13.19
CA VAL A 64 -8.72 -2.83 13.97
C VAL A 64 -8.60 -4.29 13.57
N LYS A 65 -7.47 -4.92 13.92
CA LYS A 65 -7.16 -6.29 13.54
C LYS A 65 -8.27 -7.27 13.93
N GLU A 66 -8.82 -7.10 15.13
CA GLU A 66 -9.84 -7.97 15.72
C GLU A 66 -11.15 -7.98 14.91
N GLN A 67 -11.42 -6.92 14.14
CA GLN A 67 -12.62 -6.83 13.30
C GLN A 67 -12.48 -7.60 11.98
N PHE A 68 -11.24 -7.84 11.55
CA PHE A 68 -10.92 -8.63 10.38
C PHE A 68 -10.44 -10.03 10.73
N ASP A 69 -10.32 -10.33 12.03
CA ASP A 69 -9.90 -11.64 12.48
C ASP A 69 -10.99 -12.65 12.18
N THR A 70 -10.66 -13.65 11.39
CA THR A 70 -11.58 -14.73 11.02
C THR A 70 -11.09 -16.01 11.70
N PRO A 71 -11.40 -16.24 12.99
CA PRO A 71 -10.75 -17.27 13.81
C PRO A 71 -10.95 -18.72 13.31
N TYR A 72 -11.81 -18.92 12.32
CA TYR A 72 -12.12 -20.22 11.72
C TYR A 72 -11.46 -20.44 10.36
N PHE A 73 -10.65 -19.50 9.87
CA PHE A 73 -9.86 -19.57 8.64
C PHE A 73 -8.40 -19.20 8.93
#